data_AF-N8VFW0-F1
#
_entry.id   AF-N8VFW0-F1
#
_cell.length_a   1.000
_cell.length_b   1.000
_cell.length_c   1.000
_cell.angle_alpha   90.00
_cell.angle_beta   90.00
_cell.angle_gamma   90.00
#
_symmetry.space_group_name_H-M   'P 1'
#
loop_
_entity.id
_entity.type
_entity.pdbx_description
1 polymer ?
#
loop_
_entity_poly.entity_id
_entity_poly.type
_entity_poly.pdbx_seq_one_letter_code
_entity_poly.pdbx_strand_id
1 'polypeptide(L)'
;MGNHMKKILIAGMAALGLVLSGCTESKTGLQKNVINTALDTCKTYLSGGLKSPSSLRISGVSAIVQRPDLSDISDVFGDIIIENNKITEIARDNKARYRELLMVIGYEAQNSYGVYLSGTYQCKYLYELNSEEVSPEPLNIYLIALKSDGDNIDMEGIHIPIAKLTGSNISLDKNIKTIISSADGSFSKQDEQVYIDLIKQKKARDQELKAKQLKKSWDEMNASEISALAEADAAAAAAVEAAEYALSAVQDEEY
;
A
#
# COMPACT_ATOMS: atom_id res chain seq x y z
N MET A 1 37.07 32.61 52.80
CA MET A 1 37.04 32.73 51.33
C MET A 1 35.99 31.77 50.80
N GLY A 2 34.86 32.32 50.36
CA GLY A 2 33.63 31.57 50.08
C GLY A 2 33.66 30.90 48.70
N ASN A 3 33.35 29.61 48.68
CA ASN A 3 33.06 28.83 47.48
C ASN A 3 31.65 29.18 46.98
N HIS A 4 31.53 30.20 46.14
CA HIS A 4 30.31 30.50 45.40
C HIS A 4 30.61 30.56 43.90
N MET A 5 30.45 29.43 43.20
CA MET A 5 29.93 29.34 41.83
C MET A 5 29.99 27.89 41.32
N LYS A 6 28.96 27.11 41.64
CA LYS A 6 28.63 25.85 40.95
C LYS A 6 27.12 25.69 40.87
N LYS A 7 26.41 26.66 40.26
CA LYS A 7 24.95 26.58 40.05
C LYS A 7 24.50 27.26 38.76
N ILE A 8 25.25 27.10 37.67
CA ILE A 8 24.78 27.52 36.33
C ILE A 8 25.13 26.40 35.37
N LEU A 9 24.32 25.34 35.31
CA LEU A 9 24.35 24.34 34.21
C LEU A 9 23.16 23.37 34.19
N ILE A 10 22.06 23.64 34.91
CA ILE A 10 20.89 22.72 34.94
C ILE A 10 19.61 23.35 34.34
N ALA A 11 19.59 24.67 34.11
CA ALA A 11 18.44 25.33 33.47
C ALA A 11 18.41 25.23 31.93
N GLY A 12 19.51 24.83 31.29
CA GLY A 12 19.60 24.72 29.82
C GLY A 12 18.97 23.44 29.24
N MET A 13 18.89 22.35 30.02
CA MET A 13 18.33 21.08 29.53
C MET A 13 16.80 21.02 29.64
N ALA A 14 16.18 21.80 30.52
CA ALA A 14 14.73 21.89 30.61
C ALA A 14 14.11 22.75 29.48
N ALA A 15 14.88 23.68 28.90
CA ALA A 15 14.43 24.51 27.77
C ALA A 15 14.52 23.77 26.41
N LEU A 16 15.36 22.74 26.28
CA LEU A 16 15.38 21.87 25.10
C LEU A 16 14.25 20.82 25.11
N GLY A 17 13.60 20.58 26.25
CA GLY A 17 12.47 19.65 26.38
C GLY A 17 11.11 20.22 25.94
N LEU A 18 11.04 21.49 25.54
CA LEU A 18 9.77 22.22 25.32
C LEU A 18 9.51 22.63 23.85
N VAL A 19 10.20 22.07 22.85
CA VAL A 19 10.12 22.58 21.44
C VAL A 19 9.69 21.55 20.39
N LEU A 20 9.25 20.33 20.74
CA LEU A 20 8.82 19.33 19.74
C LEU A 20 7.31 19.05 19.71
N SER A 21 6.55 19.46 20.72
CA SER A 21 5.07 19.34 20.71
C SER A 21 4.40 20.24 19.66
N GLY A 22 5.14 21.21 19.11
CA GLY A 22 4.69 22.08 18.03
C GLY A 22 4.82 21.46 16.64
N CYS A 23 5.54 20.36 16.46
CA CYS A 23 5.82 19.78 15.15
C CYS A 23 4.81 18.72 14.71
N THR A 24 4.09 18.10 15.65
CA THR A 24 3.06 17.10 15.37
C THR A 24 1.68 17.72 15.31
N GLU A 25 0.81 17.17 14.47
CA GLU A 25 -0.60 17.50 14.42
C GLU A 25 -1.35 16.64 15.45
N SER A 26 -2.22 17.26 16.24
CA SER A 26 -2.76 16.62 17.45
C SER A 26 -3.82 15.56 17.19
N LYS A 27 -4.55 15.62 16.07
CA LYS A 27 -5.59 14.62 15.74
C LYS A 27 -5.02 13.34 15.15
N THR A 28 -3.94 13.46 14.39
CA THR A 28 -3.33 12.35 13.62
C THR A 28 -2.04 11.85 14.25
N GLY A 29 -1.35 12.68 15.04
CA GLY A 29 -0.01 12.41 15.55
C GLY A 29 1.11 12.64 14.51
N LEU A 30 0.77 12.78 13.23
CA LEU A 30 1.74 12.96 12.15
C LEU A 30 2.51 14.28 12.32
N GLN A 31 3.76 14.30 11.88
CA GLN A 31 4.48 15.55 11.76
C GLN A 31 3.83 16.43 10.69
N LYS A 32 3.74 17.75 10.95
CA LYS A 32 3.10 18.71 10.05
C LYS A 32 3.78 18.76 8.68
N ASN A 33 5.10 18.53 8.64
CA ASN A 33 5.85 18.44 7.38
C ASN A 33 5.39 17.28 6.49
N VAL A 34 4.93 16.16 7.05
CA VAL A 34 4.37 15.03 6.28
C VAL A 34 3.08 15.46 5.59
N ILE A 35 2.14 16.03 6.34
CA ILE A 35 0.85 16.50 5.82
C ILE A 35 1.06 17.60 4.77
N ASN A 36 1.95 18.56 5.05
CA ASN A 36 2.26 19.64 4.13
C ASN A 36 2.96 19.12 2.86
N THR A 37 3.90 18.18 2.97
CA THR A 37 4.56 17.58 1.80
C THR A 37 3.55 16.81 0.95
N ALA A 38 2.64 16.07 1.57
CA ALA A 38 1.56 15.36 0.87
C ALA A 38 0.63 16.35 0.13
N LEU A 39 0.32 17.49 0.74
CA LEU A 39 -0.44 18.56 0.07
C LEU A 39 0.34 19.15 -1.11
N ASP A 40 1.59 19.54 -0.91
CA ASP A 40 2.41 20.17 -1.97
C ASP A 40 2.61 19.23 -3.16
N THR A 41 2.84 17.95 -2.87
CA THR A 41 2.91 16.89 -3.89
C THR A 41 1.57 16.77 -4.62
N CYS A 42 0.46 16.70 -3.89
CA CYS A 42 -0.87 16.57 -4.49
C CYS A 42 -1.24 17.78 -5.38
N LYS A 43 -0.91 18.99 -4.93
CA LYS A 43 -1.06 20.22 -5.71
C LYS A 43 -0.23 20.22 -6.98
N THR A 44 0.96 19.64 -6.93
CA THR A 44 1.84 19.52 -8.10
C THR A 44 1.19 18.64 -9.17
N TYR A 45 0.64 17.48 -8.78
CA TYR A 45 -0.10 16.61 -9.70
C TYR A 45 -1.39 17.27 -10.24
N LEU A 46 -2.19 17.88 -9.37
CA LEU A 46 -3.39 18.63 -9.77
C LEU A 46 -3.03 19.72 -10.79
N SER A 47 -2.02 20.54 -10.49
CA SER A 47 -1.58 21.62 -11.37
C SER A 47 -1.07 21.09 -12.71
N GLY A 48 -0.33 19.98 -12.70
CA GLY A 48 0.18 19.33 -13.91
C GLY A 48 -0.92 18.74 -14.81
N GLY A 49 -2.07 18.36 -14.24
CA GLY A 49 -3.23 17.88 -14.99
C GLY A 49 -4.08 18.99 -15.63
N LEU A 50 -3.87 20.26 -15.25
CA LEU A 50 -4.67 21.39 -15.73
C LEU A 50 -4.05 22.05 -16.96
N LYS A 51 -4.89 22.40 -17.95
CA LYS A 51 -4.43 23.14 -19.15
C LYS A 51 -3.95 24.57 -18.86
N SER A 52 -4.48 25.20 -17.81
CA SER A 52 -4.11 26.56 -17.40
C SER A 52 -3.86 26.63 -15.87
N PRO A 53 -2.68 26.15 -15.41
CA PRO A 53 -2.40 26.02 -13.98
C PRO A 53 -2.39 27.34 -13.21
N SER A 54 -2.10 28.47 -13.87
CA SER A 54 -2.03 29.80 -13.25
C SER A 54 -3.38 30.31 -12.74
N SER A 55 -4.48 29.72 -13.20
CA SER A 55 -5.84 30.05 -12.76
C SER A 55 -6.30 29.24 -11.54
N LEU A 56 -5.51 28.26 -11.10
CA LEU A 56 -5.86 27.35 -10.02
C LEU A 56 -5.99 28.09 -8.68
N ARG A 57 -7.17 27.98 -8.08
CA ARG A 57 -7.49 28.40 -6.73
C ARG A 57 -7.94 27.19 -5.92
N ILE A 58 -7.37 27.03 -4.73
CA ILE A 58 -7.76 25.98 -3.80
C ILE A 58 -8.82 26.56 -2.86
N SER A 59 -10.02 25.99 -2.88
CA SER A 59 -11.14 26.42 -2.03
C SER A 59 -11.02 25.84 -0.61
N GLY A 60 -10.43 24.66 -0.48
CA GLY A 60 -10.12 24.05 0.80
C GLY A 60 -9.51 22.66 0.66
N VAL A 61 -8.88 22.20 1.73
CA VAL A 61 -8.25 20.89 1.79
C VAL A 61 -8.67 20.17 3.07
N SER A 62 -9.01 18.89 2.91
CA SER A 62 -9.20 17.94 4.00
C SER A 62 -8.09 16.89 3.97
N ALA A 63 -7.39 16.74 5.09
CA ALA A 63 -6.46 15.65 5.31
C ALA A 63 -7.12 14.57 6.18
N ILE A 64 -7.20 13.34 5.67
CA ILE A 64 -7.90 12.24 6.33
C ILE A 64 -6.89 11.12 6.54
N VAL A 65 -6.69 10.72 7.80
CA VAL A 65 -5.87 9.56 8.16
C VAL A 65 -6.77 8.40 8.50
N GLN A 66 -6.58 7.28 7.82
CA GLN A 66 -7.39 6.08 7.99
C GLN A 66 -6.58 4.82 7.78
N ARG A 67 -7.24 3.66 7.88
CA ARG A 67 -6.62 2.39 7.51
C ARG A 67 -6.76 2.16 6.01
N PRO A 68 -5.69 1.66 5.36
CA PRO A 68 -5.72 1.38 3.94
C PRO A 68 -6.49 0.09 3.64
N ASP A 69 -6.84 -0.09 2.37
CA ASP A 69 -7.35 -1.35 1.87
C ASP A 69 -6.22 -2.39 1.79
N LEU A 70 -6.56 -3.68 1.98
CA LEU A 70 -5.57 -4.76 1.93
C LEU A 70 -4.89 -4.86 0.55
N SER A 71 -5.63 -4.59 -0.53
CA SER A 71 -5.08 -4.55 -1.89
C SER A 71 -3.94 -3.55 -2.01
N ASP A 72 -4.12 -2.33 -1.48
CA ASP A 72 -3.10 -1.29 -1.59
C ASP A 72 -1.83 -1.67 -0.83
N ILE A 73 -1.97 -2.24 0.36
CA ILE A 73 -0.82 -2.75 1.12
C ILE A 73 -0.12 -3.86 0.33
N SER A 74 -0.88 -4.82 -0.21
CA SER A 74 -0.31 -5.93 -0.97
C SER A 74 0.39 -5.46 -2.25
N ASP A 75 -0.10 -4.41 -2.89
CA ASP A 75 0.42 -3.96 -4.17
C ASP A 75 1.70 -3.13 -3.98
N VAL A 76 1.81 -2.36 -2.89
CA VAL A 76 3.02 -1.56 -2.59
C VAL A 76 4.07 -2.34 -1.82
N PHE A 77 3.66 -3.06 -0.77
CA PHE A 77 4.57 -3.67 0.21
C PHE A 77 4.53 -5.21 0.21
N GLY A 78 3.60 -5.83 -0.52
CA GLY A 78 3.31 -7.26 -0.40
C GLY A 78 4.51 -8.18 -0.61
N ASP A 79 5.41 -7.86 -1.54
CA ASP A 79 6.61 -8.66 -1.80
C ASP A 79 7.74 -8.40 -0.80
N ILE A 80 7.71 -7.27 -0.08
CA ILE A 80 8.67 -6.94 0.97
C ILE A 80 8.26 -7.60 2.29
N ILE A 81 6.96 -7.67 2.56
CA ILE A 81 6.43 -8.07 3.87
C ILE A 81 5.99 -9.53 3.91
N ILE A 82 5.74 -10.16 2.75
CA ILE A 82 5.33 -11.56 2.65
C ILE A 82 6.36 -12.37 1.85
N GLU A 83 7.10 -13.22 2.56
CA GLU A 83 8.04 -14.17 1.97
C GLU A 83 7.61 -15.60 2.29
N ASN A 84 7.62 -16.49 1.30
CA ASN A 84 7.23 -17.91 1.48
C ASN A 84 5.87 -18.09 2.18
N ASN A 85 4.89 -17.23 1.84
CA ASN A 85 3.54 -17.20 2.42
C ASN A 85 3.50 -16.96 3.95
N LYS A 86 4.50 -16.25 4.48
CA LYS A 86 4.59 -15.83 5.87
C LYS A 86 4.97 -14.35 5.93
N ILE A 87 4.51 -13.65 6.97
CA ILE A 87 5.04 -12.31 7.26
C ILE A 87 6.51 -12.43 7.63
N THR A 88 7.35 -11.57 7.06
CA THR A 88 8.77 -11.53 7.38
C THR A 88 8.99 -11.22 8.86
N GLU A 89 10.04 -11.79 9.44
CA GLU A 89 10.34 -11.58 10.87
C GLU A 89 10.57 -10.09 11.16
N ILE A 90 11.20 -9.38 10.24
CA ILE A 90 11.44 -7.93 10.34
C ILE A 90 10.12 -7.17 10.50
N ALA A 91 9.13 -7.38 9.62
CA ALA A 91 7.85 -6.69 9.70
C ALA A 91 7.08 -7.03 10.99
N ARG A 92 7.13 -8.30 11.42
CA ARG A 92 6.48 -8.75 12.66
C ARG A 92 7.14 -8.15 13.90
N ASP A 93 8.46 -8.26 14.00
CA ASP A 93 9.23 -7.89 15.19
C ASP A 93 9.27 -6.36 15.33
N ASN A 94 9.33 -5.63 14.21
CA ASN A 94 9.18 -4.18 14.17
C ASN A 94 7.73 -3.73 14.33
N LYS A 95 6.74 -4.62 14.43
CA LYS A 95 5.31 -4.24 14.52
C LYS A 95 4.92 -3.23 13.43
N ALA A 96 5.35 -3.50 12.19
CA ALA A 96 5.05 -2.67 11.04
C ALA A 96 3.52 -2.45 10.93
N ARG A 97 3.13 -1.21 10.66
CA ARG A 97 1.72 -0.86 10.51
C ARG A 97 1.53 0.05 9.32
N TYR A 98 0.47 -0.19 8.57
CA TYR A 98 0.15 0.53 7.35
C TYR A 98 -1.01 1.47 7.58
N ARG A 99 -0.86 2.70 7.13
CA ARG A 99 -1.85 3.76 7.28
C ARG A 99 -2.00 4.51 5.97
N GLU A 100 -3.17 5.10 5.78
CA GLU A 100 -3.49 5.89 4.61
C GLU A 100 -3.64 7.35 5.01
N LEU A 101 -3.01 8.23 4.23
CA LEU A 101 -3.27 9.67 4.25
C LEU A 101 -3.96 10.04 2.94
N LEU A 102 -5.23 10.45 3.03
CA LEU A 102 -6.00 10.93 1.90
C LEU A 102 -6.07 12.46 1.95
N MET A 103 -5.57 13.09 0.88
CA MET A 103 -5.62 14.53 0.68
C MET A 103 -6.75 14.85 -0.30
N VAL A 104 -7.82 15.47 0.18
CA VAL A 104 -8.98 15.89 -0.63
C VAL A 104 -8.92 17.40 -0.83
N ILE A 105 -8.73 17.84 -2.07
CA ILE A 105 -8.57 19.24 -2.47
C ILE A 105 -9.82 19.67 -3.23
N GLY A 106 -10.58 20.60 -2.65
CA GLY A 106 -11.55 21.39 -3.42
C GLY A 106 -10.80 22.44 -4.24
N TYR A 107 -11.05 22.48 -5.53
CA TYR A 107 -10.36 23.40 -6.43
C TYR A 107 -11.28 24.09 -7.42
N GLU A 108 -10.81 25.23 -7.90
CA GLU A 108 -11.44 26.05 -8.91
C GLU A 108 -10.35 26.51 -9.89
N ALA A 109 -10.63 26.50 -11.18
CA ALA A 109 -9.70 26.91 -12.22
C ALA A 109 -10.47 27.53 -13.39
N GLN A 110 -9.76 28.22 -14.28
CA GLN A 110 -10.30 28.66 -15.57
C GLN A 110 -9.61 27.87 -16.67
N ASN A 111 -10.38 27.39 -17.66
CA ASN A 111 -9.77 26.85 -18.87
C ASN A 111 -9.18 27.97 -19.75
N SER A 112 -8.51 27.59 -20.84
CA SER A 112 -7.91 28.54 -21.79
C SER A 112 -8.90 29.49 -22.47
N TYR A 113 -10.21 29.25 -22.34
CA TYR A 113 -11.29 30.08 -22.87
C TYR A 113 -12.00 30.91 -21.79
N GLY A 114 -11.47 30.94 -20.55
CA GLY A 114 -12.06 31.68 -19.43
C GLY A 114 -13.27 31.01 -18.78
N VAL A 115 -13.60 29.76 -19.16
CA VAL A 115 -14.69 29.00 -18.54
C VAL A 115 -14.23 28.50 -17.18
N TYR A 116 -15.06 28.76 -16.17
CA TYR A 116 -14.85 28.32 -14.81
C TYR A 116 -15.07 26.82 -14.67
N LEU A 117 -14.09 26.15 -14.07
CA LEU A 117 -14.12 24.75 -13.69
C LEU A 117 -13.96 24.67 -12.18
N SER A 118 -14.75 23.84 -11.53
CA SER A 118 -14.60 23.55 -10.11
C SER A 118 -14.81 22.07 -9.88
N GLY A 119 -14.06 21.49 -8.95
CA GLY A 119 -14.11 20.07 -8.69
C GLY A 119 -13.40 19.69 -7.41
N THR A 120 -13.28 18.38 -7.23
CA THR A 120 -12.54 17.76 -6.14
C THR A 120 -11.42 16.90 -6.70
N TYR A 121 -10.22 17.09 -6.19
CA TYR A 121 -9.07 16.26 -6.51
C TYR A 121 -8.61 15.51 -5.27
N GLN A 122 -8.26 14.24 -5.40
CA GLN A 122 -7.86 13.40 -4.28
C GLN A 122 -6.51 12.76 -4.56
N CYS A 123 -5.63 12.78 -3.57
CA CYS A 123 -4.39 12.02 -3.58
C CYS A 123 -4.39 11.07 -2.40
N LYS A 124 -4.25 9.77 -2.68
CA LYS A 124 -4.19 8.71 -1.68
C LYS A 124 -2.74 8.31 -1.48
N TYR A 125 -2.26 8.48 -0.26
CA TYR A 125 -0.92 8.10 0.15
C TYR A 125 -0.97 6.91 1.09
N LEU A 126 -0.15 5.90 0.85
CA LEU A 126 0.06 4.77 1.75
C LEU A 126 1.40 4.94 2.45
N TYR A 127 1.45 4.73 3.75
CA TYR A 127 2.70 4.79 4.50
C TYR A 127 2.83 3.70 5.55
N GLU A 128 4.07 3.35 5.84
CA GLU A 128 4.46 2.40 6.88
C GLU A 128 4.97 3.16 8.11
N LEU A 129 4.61 2.66 9.29
CA LEU A 129 5.21 3.05 10.57
C LEU A 129 5.78 1.80 11.23
N ASN A 130 6.98 1.92 11.79
CA ASN A 130 7.65 0.86 12.50
C ASN A 130 7.73 1.14 14.01
N SER A 131 7.65 0.10 14.81
CA SER A 131 7.81 0.12 16.27
C SER A 131 6.89 1.15 16.94
N GLU A 132 7.45 2.22 17.52
CA GLU A 132 6.70 3.28 18.20
C GLU A 132 6.64 4.58 17.38
N GLU A 133 6.93 4.52 16.07
CA GLU A 133 6.88 5.68 15.17
C GLU A 133 5.47 6.24 15.06
N VAL A 134 5.33 7.54 15.28
CA VAL A 134 4.04 8.25 15.15
C VAL A 134 3.90 8.89 13.76
N SER A 135 5.01 9.08 13.05
CA SER A 135 5.07 9.73 11.75
C SER A 135 6.06 9.00 10.85
N PRO A 136 5.74 8.78 9.57
CA PRO A 136 6.59 8.02 8.66
C PRO A 136 7.86 8.80 8.31
N GLU A 137 8.93 8.05 8.09
CA GLU A 137 10.16 8.56 7.50
C GLU A 137 10.03 8.73 5.97
N PRO A 138 10.88 9.56 5.33
CA PRO A 138 10.98 9.58 3.87
C PRO A 138 11.21 8.17 3.31
N LEU A 139 10.73 7.92 2.08
CA LEU A 139 10.72 6.60 1.42
C LEU A 139 9.80 5.53 2.04
N ASN A 140 9.19 5.80 3.20
CA ASN A 140 8.13 4.97 3.78
C ASN A 140 6.73 5.52 3.50
N ILE A 141 6.60 6.43 2.52
CA ILE A 141 5.35 7.06 2.09
C ILE A 141 5.29 6.98 0.57
N TYR A 142 4.18 6.51 0.04
CA TYR A 142 3.96 6.30 -1.39
C TYR A 142 2.67 6.98 -1.81
N LEU A 143 2.69 7.76 -2.89
CA LEU A 143 1.48 8.13 -3.61
C LEU A 143 1.03 6.92 -4.41
N ILE A 144 -0.19 6.44 -4.14
CA ILE A 144 -0.71 5.18 -4.71
C ILE A 144 -1.93 5.35 -5.60
N ALA A 145 -2.69 6.45 -5.44
CA ALA A 145 -3.81 6.75 -6.32
C ALA A 145 -4.09 8.24 -6.39
N LEU A 146 -4.60 8.65 -7.55
CA LEU A 146 -5.11 9.98 -7.83
C LEU A 146 -6.57 9.87 -8.29
N LYS A 147 -7.44 10.76 -7.84
CA LYS A 147 -8.83 10.84 -8.33
C LYS A 147 -9.21 12.27 -8.66
N SER A 148 -9.95 12.48 -9.75
CA SER A 148 -10.59 13.76 -10.07
C SER A 148 -12.10 13.54 -10.13
N ASP A 149 -12.84 14.31 -9.34
CA ASP A 149 -14.31 14.29 -9.28
C ASP A 149 -14.92 12.90 -9.04
N GLY A 150 -14.16 12.03 -8.36
CA GLY A 150 -14.54 10.66 -8.04
C GLY A 150 -13.97 9.61 -9.01
N ASP A 151 -13.55 10.03 -10.19
CA ASP A 151 -12.97 9.16 -11.20
C ASP A 151 -11.48 8.92 -10.93
N ASN A 152 -11.06 7.65 -11.02
CA ASN A 152 -9.66 7.28 -10.87
C ASN A 152 -8.84 7.83 -12.05
N ILE A 153 -7.75 8.51 -11.73
CA ILE A 153 -6.71 8.84 -12.70
C ILE A 153 -5.73 7.66 -12.65
N ASP A 154 -5.68 6.91 -13.76
CA ASP A 154 -4.84 5.72 -13.84
C ASP A 154 -3.37 6.08 -13.61
N MET A 155 -2.75 5.40 -12.65
CA MET A 155 -1.33 5.49 -12.37
C MET A 155 -0.55 4.29 -12.94
N GLU A 156 -1.19 3.42 -13.74
CA GLU A 156 -0.60 2.22 -14.36
C GLU A 156 0.13 1.31 -13.35
N GLY A 157 -0.35 1.22 -12.11
CA GLY A 157 0.31 0.46 -11.05
C GLY A 157 1.64 1.07 -10.57
N ILE A 158 1.94 2.32 -10.92
CA ILE A 158 3.12 3.05 -10.46
C ILE A 158 2.84 3.60 -9.06
N HIS A 159 3.72 3.28 -8.11
CA HIS A 159 3.73 3.85 -6.77
C HIS A 159 4.90 4.82 -6.65
N ILE A 160 4.63 6.07 -6.26
CA ILE A 160 5.64 7.13 -6.26
C ILE A 160 6.10 7.41 -4.83
N PRO A 161 7.34 7.05 -4.46
CA PRO A 161 7.84 7.28 -3.10
C PRO A 161 8.09 8.77 -2.83
N ILE A 162 7.74 9.23 -1.63
CA ILE A 162 8.11 10.56 -1.15
C ILE A 162 9.53 10.50 -0.60
N ALA A 163 10.50 10.82 -1.45
CA ALA A 163 11.93 10.75 -1.11
C ALA A 163 12.39 11.79 -0.08
N LYS A 164 11.66 12.90 0.08
CA LYS A 164 12.00 13.96 1.04
C LYS A 164 10.77 14.70 1.53
N LEU A 165 10.75 14.99 2.83
CA LEU A 165 9.75 15.86 3.45
C LEU A 165 10.20 17.32 3.34
N THR A 166 9.56 18.08 2.45
CA THR A 166 9.91 19.50 2.18
C THR A 166 8.94 20.49 2.79
N GLY A 167 7.76 20.03 3.22
CA GLY A 167 6.75 20.87 3.84
C GLY A 167 7.20 21.48 5.17
N SER A 168 6.60 22.61 5.55
CA SER A 168 6.85 23.25 6.86
C SER A 168 6.53 22.29 8.01
N ASN A 169 7.41 22.20 9.01
CA ASN A 169 7.12 21.45 10.23
C ASN A 169 6.55 22.33 11.35
N ILE A 170 6.48 23.65 11.16
CA ILE A 170 6.08 24.60 12.20
C ILE A 170 4.55 24.75 12.23
N SER A 171 3.95 24.90 11.05
CA SER A 171 2.53 25.14 10.88
C SER A 171 2.00 24.36 9.69
N LEU A 172 0.73 23.97 9.77
CA LEU A 172 0.02 23.40 8.63
C LEU A 172 -0.23 24.48 7.58
N ASP A 173 -0.25 24.08 6.32
CA ASP A 173 -0.66 24.96 5.23
C ASP A 173 -2.06 25.49 5.49
N LYS A 174 -2.23 26.80 5.28
CA LYS A 174 -3.48 27.52 5.58
C LYS A 174 -4.69 27.01 4.78
N ASN A 175 -4.48 26.29 3.68
CA ASN A 175 -5.55 25.71 2.88
C ASN A 175 -6.10 24.42 3.49
N ILE A 176 -5.36 23.78 4.42
CA ILE A 176 -5.83 22.64 5.20
C ILE A 176 -6.85 23.16 6.22
N LYS A 177 -8.13 22.98 5.93
CA LYS A 177 -9.25 23.43 6.77
C LYS A 177 -9.72 22.35 7.72
N THR A 178 -9.54 21.09 7.32
CA THR A 178 -10.08 19.96 8.05
C THR A 178 -9.03 18.86 8.15
N ILE A 179 -8.92 18.32 9.36
CA ILE A 179 -8.11 17.13 9.64
C ILE A 179 -8.99 16.15 10.40
N ILE A 180 -9.04 14.92 9.90
CA ILE A 180 -9.82 13.80 10.43
C ILE A 180 -8.85 12.63 10.58
N SER A 181 -8.93 11.94 11.72
CA SER A 181 -8.24 10.67 11.92
C SER A 181 -9.26 9.63 12.38
N SER A 182 -9.25 8.47 11.74
CA SER A 182 -10.00 7.29 12.16
C SER A 182 -9.09 6.10 12.48
N ALA A 183 -7.78 6.26 12.31
CA ALA A 183 -6.81 5.20 12.57
C ALA A 183 -5.92 5.53 13.78
N ASP A 184 -5.70 4.52 14.62
CA ASP A 184 -4.80 4.62 15.76
C ASP A 184 -3.34 4.66 15.30
N GLY A 185 -2.53 5.48 16.00
CA GLY A 185 -1.10 5.58 15.77
C GLY A 185 -0.29 4.43 16.35
N SER A 186 -0.82 3.69 17.34
CA SER A 186 -0.16 2.54 17.96
C SER A 186 -0.52 1.23 17.27
N PHE A 187 0.36 0.23 17.43
CA PHE A 187 0.10 -1.12 16.95
C PHE A 187 -1.03 -1.78 17.75
N SER A 188 -1.97 -2.39 17.04
CA SER A 188 -3.21 -2.96 17.58
C SER A 188 -3.46 -4.38 17.09
N LYS A 189 -4.41 -5.09 17.71
CA LYS A 189 -4.87 -6.40 17.22
C LYS A 189 -5.40 -6.39 15.78
N GLN A 190 -5.89 -5.25 15.33
CA GLN A 190 -6.36 -5.13 13.96
C GLN A 190 -5.20 -5.02 12.97
N ASP A 191 -4.03 -4.51 13.39
CA ASP A 191 -2.80 -4.56 12.59
C ASP A 191 -2.28 -6.00 12.48
N GLU A 192 -2.35 -6.79 13.58
CA GLU A 192 -2.08 -8.23 13.51
C GLU A 192 -3.04 -8.97 12.57
N GLN A 193 -4.30 -8.54 12.51
CA GLN A 193 -5.29 -9.14 11.60
C GLN A 193 -4.96 -8.85 10.13
N VAL A 194 -4.46 -7.65 9.82
CA VAL A 194 -3.98 -7.29 8.48
C VAL A 194 -2.92 -8.28 7.99
N TYR A 195 -1.97 -8.68 8.84
CA TYR A 195 -0.95 -9.68 8.49
C TYR A 195 -1.54 -11.02 8.06
N ILE A 196 -2.52 -11.51 8.82
CA ILE A 196 -3.21 -12.76 8.53
C ILE A 196 -3.95 -12.66 7.20
N ASP A 197 -4.62 -11.54 6.96
CA ASP A 197 -5.46 -11.36 5.77
C ASP A 197 -4.63 -11.11 4.51
N LEU A 198 -3.48 -10.45 4.62
CA LEU A 198 -2.49 -10.33 3.55
C LEU A 198 -1.96 -11.71 3.10
N ILE A 199 -1.64 -12.61 4.05
CA ILE A 199 -1.23 -13.98 3.72
C ILE A 199 -2.35 -14.73 2.99
N LYS A 200 -3.60 -14.61 3.46
CA LYS A 200 -4.75 -15.24 2.80
C LYS A 200 -4.93 -14.71 1.37
N GLN A 201 -4.82 -13.40 1.19
CA GLN A 201 -4.94 -12.75 -0.11
C GLN A 201 -3.84 -13.22 -1.07
N LYS A 202 -2.57 -13.28 -0.63
CA LYS A 202 -1.45 -13.77 -1.46
C LYS A 202 -1.67 -15.23 -1.87
N LYS A 203 -2.07 -16.11 -0.94
CA LYS A 203 -2.37 -17.52 -1.24
C LYS A 203 -3.49 -17.67 -2.27
N ALA A 204 -4.55 -16.89 -2.15
CA ALA A 204 -5.66 -16.91 -3.11
C ALA A 204 -5.20 -16.47 -4.50
N ARG A 205 -4.40 -15.39 -4.58
CA ARG A 205 -3.82 -14.88 -5.83
C ARG A 205 -2.88 -15.90 -6.48
N ASP A 206 -2.03 -16.56 -5.70
CA ASP A 206 -1.11 -17.60 -6.19
C ASP A 206 -1.88 -18.82 -6.74
N GLN A 207 -2.96 -19.22 -6.08
CA GLN A 207 -3.84 -20.30 -6.56
C GLN A 207 -4.52 -19.93 -7.88
N GLU A 208 -5.05 -18.71 -7.99
CA GLU A 208 -5.67 -18.22 -9.21
C GLU A 208 -4.66 -18.15 -10.37
N LEU A 209 -3.44 -17.69 -10.10
CA LEU A 209 -2.37 -17.61 -11.09
C LEU A 209 -1.95 -19.01 -11.58
N LYS A 210 -1.82 -19.99 -10.68
CA LYS A 210 -1.57 -21.40 -11.04
C LYS A 210 -2.72 -21.97 -11.86
N ALA A 211 -3.97 -21.69 -11.50
CA ALA A 211 -5.13 -22.14 -12.27
C ALA A 211 -5.16 -21.54 -13.68
N LYS A 212 -4.82 -20.26 -13.83
CA LYS A 212 -4.68 -19.60 -15.14
C LYS A 212 -3.54 -20.18 -15.96
N GLN A 213 -2.39 -20.45 -15.36
CA GLN A 213 -1.25 -21.08 -16.01
C GLN A 213 -1.58 -22.50 -16.48
N LEU A 214 -2.21 -23.31 -15.62
CA LEU A 214 -2.69 -24.63 -15.99
C LEU A 214 -3.67 -24.54 -17.15
N LYS A 215 -4.68 -23.68 -17.06
CA LYS A 215 -5.63 -23.47 -18.16
C LYS A 215 -4.93 -23.11 -19.46
N LYS A 216 -3.98 -22.17 -19.41
CA LYS A 216 -3.19 -21.78 -20.58
C LYS A 216 -2.38 -22.95 -21.13
N SER A 217 -1.75 -23.77 -20.28
CA SER A 217 -1.04 -24.97 -20.75
C SER A 217 -1.97 -26.01 -21.37
N TRP A 218 -3.21 -26.14 -20.89
CA TRP A 218 -4.23 -26.99 -21.51
C TRP A 218 -4.71 -26.44 -22.86
N ASP A 219 -4.90 -25.12 -22.95
CA ASP A 219 -5.36 -24.44 -24.17
C ASP A 219 -4.24 -24.40 -25.25
N GLU A 220 -2.97 -24.40 -24.85
CA GLU A 220 -1.79 -24.41 -25.73
C GLU A 220 -1.35 -25.82 -26.16
N MET A 221 -1.88 -26.88 -25.53
CA MET A 221 -1.68 -28.25 -26.01
C MET A 221 -2.38 -28.43 -27.37
N ASN A 222 -1.64 -28.84 -28.40
CA ASN A 222 -2.23 -29.10 -29.70
C ASN A 222 -3.10 -30.37 -29.67
N ALA A 223 -4.11 -30.44 -30.55
CA ALA A 223 -5.01 -31.60 -30.64
C ALA A 223 -4.28 -32.94 -30.83
N SER A 224 -3.09 -32.93 -31.46
CA SER A 224 -2.24 -34.12 -31.61
C SER A 224 -1.56 -34.57 -30.32
N GLU A 225 -1.25 -33.64 -29.41
CA GLU A 225 -0.67 -33.97 -28.11
C GLU A 225 -1.75 -34.48 -27.15
N ILE A 226 -2.97 -33.92 -27.25
CA ILE A 226 -4.15 -34.41 -26.53
C ILE A 226 -4.54 -35.82 -27.02
N SER A 227 -4.53 -36.08 -28.33
CA SER A 227 -4.84 -37.42 -28.86
C SER A 227 -3.75 -38.44 -28.52
N ALA A 228 -2.47 -38.05 -28.58
CA ALA A 228 -1.36 -38.93 -28.22
C ALA A 228 -1.40 -39.32 -26.73
N LEU A 229 -1.77 -38.40 -25.84
CA LEU A 229 -1.98 -38.70 -24.42
C LEU A 229 -3.17 -39.64 -24.19
N ALA A 230 -4.29 -39.40 -24.88
CA ALA A 230 -5.47 -40.28 -24.77
C ALA A 230 -5.20 -41.68 -25.33
N GLU A 231 -4.43 -41.81 -26.41
CA GLU A 231 -4.02 -43.10 -26.98
C GLU A 231 -3.04 -43.83 -26.07
N ALA A 232 -2.12 -43.11 -25.41
CA ALA A 232 -1.19 -43.71 -24.45
C ALA A 232 -1.91 -44.26 -23.21
N ASP A 233 -2.89 -43.53 -22.66
CA ASP A 233 -3.69 -44.00 -21.53
C ASP A 233 -4.57 -45.21 -21.91
N ALA A 234 -5.17 -45.20 -23.11
CA ALA A 234 -5.95 -46.33 -23.61
C ALA A 234 -5.07 -47.58 -23.83
N ALA A 235 -3.85 -47.41 -24.35
CA ALA A 235 -2.90 -48.50 -24.53
C ALA A 235 -2.40 -49.07 -23.18
N ALA A 236 -2.18 -48.21 -22.19
CA ALA A 236 -1.82 -48.65 -20.85
C ALA A 236 -2.95 -49.45 -20.18
N ALA A 237 -4.20 -49.00 -20.30
CA ALA A 237 -5.36 -49.72 -19.77
C ALA A 237 -5.53 -51.10 -20.44
N ALA A 238 -5.38 -51.17 -21.77
CA ALA A 238 -5.45 -52.43 -22.50
C ALA A 238 -4.30 -53.39 -22.13
N ALA A 239 -3.11 -52.87 -21.85
CA ALA A 239 -1.98 -53.68 -21.39
C ALA A 239 -2.21 -54.27 -19.99
N VAL A 240 -2.85 -53.51 -19.09
CA VAL A 240 -3.25 -54.00 -17.76
C VAL A 240 -4.30 -55.10 -17.89
N GLU A 241 -5.34 -54.89 -18.70
CA GLU A 241 -6.39 -55.89 -18.93
C GLU A 241 -5.84 -57.18 -19.56
N ALA A 242 -4.93 -57.06 -20.54
CA ALA A 242 -4.26 -58.20 -21.15
C ALA A 242 -3.35 -58.95 -20.16
N ALA A 243 -2.68 -58.24 -19.26
CA ALA A 243 -1.86 -58.84 -18.21
C ALA A 243 -2.72 -59.59 -17.17
N GLU A 244 -3.87 -59.02 -16.78
CA GLU A 244 -4.83 -59.67 -15.88
C GLU A 244 -5.44 -60.92 -16.52
N TYR A 245 -5.82 -60.85 -17.79
CA TYR A 245 -6.32 -62.01 -18.54
C TYR A 245 -5.26 -63.12 -18.64
N ALA A 246 -4.02 -62.78 -18.99
CA ALA A 246 -2.92 -63.75 -19.06
C ALA A 246 -2.65 -64.40 -17.69
N LEU A 247 -2.74 -63.65 -16.59
CA LEU A 247 -2.61 -64.21 -15.24
C LEU A 247 -3.74 -65.19 -14.89
N SER A 248 -4.99 -64.89 -15.29
CA SER A 248 -6.13 -65.80 -15.06
C SER A 248 -6.04 -67.09 -15.89
N ALA A 249 -5.56 -66.99 -17.14
CA ALA A 249 -5.41 -68.16 -18.02
C ALA A 249 -4.32 -69.13 -17.53
N VAL A 250 -3.25 -68.62 -16.90
CA VAL A 250 -2.19 -69.45 -16.29
C VAL A 250 -2.70 -70.16 -15.02
N GLN A 251 -3.66 -69.59 -14.30
CA GLN A 251 -4.26 -70.22 -13.11
C GLN A 251 -5.26 -71.33 -13.45
N ASP A 252 -5.88 -71.29 -14.64
CA ASP A 252 -6.81 -72.33 -15.11
C ASP A 252 -6.10 -73.56 -15.72
N GLU A 253 -4.80 -73.48 -16.04
CA GLU A 253 -3.99 -74.63 -16.53
C GLU A 253 -3.33 -75.45 -15.39
N GLU A 254 -3.47 -75.04 -14.13
CA GLU A 254 -2.90 -75.74 -12.94
C GLU A 254 -3.90 -76.64 -12.17
N TYR A 255 -5.07 -76.97 -12.75
CA TYR A 255 -6.05 -77.90 -12.17
C TYR A 255 -6.30 -79.17 -12.99
#